data_AF-A0A7S4JVZ5-F1
#
_entry.id   AF-A0A7S4JVZ5-F1
#
_cell.length_a   1.000
_cell.length_b   1.000
_cell.length_c   1.000
_cell.angle_alpha   90.00
_cell.angle_beta   90.00
_cell.angle_gamma   90.00
#
_symmetry.space_group_name_H-M   'P 1'
#
loop_
_entity.id
_entity.type
_entity.pdbx_description
1 polymer ?
#
loop_
_entity_poly.entity_id
_entity_poly.type
_entity_poly.pdbx_seq_one_letter_code
_entity_poly.pdbx_strand_id
1 'polypeptide(L)'
;GDLDGEGGKKELELYLERVFVPMRERVKELAFSSLCVYSSFLRGLERCALFTAKIVKKRVKMIDEVIHPLNSLLSTFSSCQEMRERVKMVRRGYGETKQRFQFLKKFMESTHDELISLSLAVKIKNEERQKESKERGGEKEESTREKWTERIGGSDDEVMLANFLEKFKKKLDKVENEINILTSSLSSLFSPTPLTLSLLLQDEEEREKEREQAKEQQQQQQQTRTMGDKPKTVVVKIGGSFLLASGEPNVTVLKEIVGTVKEMVKEGYRVVAVVGGGIVARQYIKVAQELGANNGVKDTFGILVSQLNARLFIEAFGDGCYQQPIFELKNISTALQVRPVVCMGGLQPGQSTTAVAALAGEFVNAETVIFGTDVDGVYSADPRKDPNAKKHDVISYKALRVLCTGEDNILPGQYRLMDGVALTILQREKLRARIILGNHENYIAALHGKNVGTLIQENDA
;
A
#
# COMPACT_ATOMS: atom_id res chain seq x y z
N GLY A 1 10.31 -11.57 5.65
CA GLY A 1 8.98 -11.72 5.06
C GLY A 1 9.05 -12.72 3.92
N ASP A 2 8.79 -12.30 2.68
CA ASP A 2 8.95 -13.16 1.48
C ASP A 2 10.35 -13.07 0.82
N LEU A 3 11.26 -12.29 1.42
CA LEU A 3 12.63 -12.03 0.95
C LEU A 3 13.71 -12.64 1.84
N ASP A 4 13.35 -13.48 2.81
CA ASP A 4 14.33 -14.20 3.61
C ASP A 4 14.91 -15.32 2.72
N GLY A 5 16.19 -15.25 2.39
CA GLY A 5 16.90 -16.23 1.55
C GLY A 5 16.73 -17.67 2.03
N GLU A 6 16.40 -17.88 3.30
CA GLU A 6 15.99 -19.17 3.87
C GLU A 6 14.70 -19.73 3.25
N GLY A 7 13.70 -18.89 2.97
CA GLY A 7 12.44 -19.33 2.34
C GLY A 7 12.68 -19.84 0.91
N GLY A 8 13.49 -19.11 0.13
CA GLY A 8 13.86 -19.52 -1.23
C GLY A 8 14.72 -20.78 -1.28
N LYS A 9 15.69 -20.91 -0.36
CA LYS A 9 16.52 -22.11 -0.18
C LYS A 9 15.67 -23.31 0.22
N LYS A 10 14.83 -23.16 1.24
CA LYS A 10 13.94 -24.21 1.77
C LYS A 10 12.93 -24.68 0.72
N GLU A 11 12.42 -23.80 -0.12
CA GLU A 11 11.51 -24.17 -1.21
C GLU A 11 12.23 -24.93 -2.33
N LEU A 12 13.51 -24.61 -2.62
CA LEU A 12 14.33 -25.35 -3.58
C LEU A 12 14.71 -26.74 -3.04
N GLU A 13 15.08 -26.81 -1.76
CA GLU A 13 15.34 -28.07 -1.04
C GLU A 13 14.08 -28.94 -1.00
N LEU A 14 12.92 -28.37 -0.69
CA LEU A 14 11.63 -29.06 -0.74
C LEU A 14 11.29 -29.56 -2.16
N TYR A 15 11.59 -28.78 -3.19
CA TYR A 15 11.39 -29.21 -4.58
C TYR A 15 12.32 -30.38 -4.95
N LEU A 16 13.60 -30.31 -4.56
CA LEU A 16 14.56 -31.40 -4.74
C LEU A 16 14.06 -32.68 -4.07
N GLU A 17 13.73 -32.59 -2.78
CA GLU A 17 13.34 -33.75 -1.98
C GLU A 17 11.98 -34.34 -2.36
N ARG A 18 10.99 -33.50 -2.67
CA ARG A 18 9.60 -33.96 -2.87
C ARG A 18 9.25 -34.26 -4.32
N VAL A 19 9.98 -33.70 -5.28
CA VAL A 19 9.64 -33.81 -6.71
C VAL A 19 10.79 -34.44 -7.49
N PHE A 20 11.99 -33.87 -7.41
CA PHE A 20 13.10 -34.29 -8.27
C PHE A 20 13.69 -35.65 -7.86
N VAL A 21 13.97 -35.86 -6.57
CA VAL A 21 14.51 -37.12 -6.05
C VAL A 21 13.54 -38.29 -6.31
N PRO A 22 12.23 -38.20 -5.99
CA PRO A 22 11.28 -39.27 -6.31
C PRO A 22 11.16 -39.53 -7.82
N MET A 23 11.23 -38.49 -8.65
CA MET A 23 11.23 -38.64 -10.11
C MET A 23 12.48 -39.40 -10.59
N ARG A 24 13.66 -39.08 -10.06
CA ARG A 24 14.93 -39.75 -10.37
C ARG A 24 14.93 -41.21 -9.92
N GLU A 25 14.50 -41.49 -8.69
CA GLU A 25 14.42 -42.86 -8.17
C GLU A 25 13.45 -43.71 -9.00
N ARG A 26 12.28 -43.17 -9.39
CA ARG A 26 11.37 -43.87 -10.30
C ARG A 26 11.98 -44.13 -11.69
N VAL A 27 12.83 -43.24 -12.19
CA VAL A 27 13.59 -43.45 -13.44
C VAL A 27 14.67 -44.55 -13.27
N LYS A 28 15.21 -44.73 -12.06
CA LYS A 28 16.16 -45.81 -11.74
C LYS A 28 15.46 -47.16 -11.57
N GLU A 29 14.28 -47.18 -10.94
CA GLU A 29 13.46 -48.37 -10.68
C GLU A 29 12.79 -48.96 -11.93
N LEU A 30 12.85 -48.28 -13.07
CA LEU A 30 12.40 -48.80 -14.36
C LEU A 30 13.33 -49.92 -14.85
N ALA A 31 13.16 -51.09 -14.25
CA ALA A 31 13.54 -52.37 -14.81
C ALA A 31 12.28 -52.99 -15.46
N PHE A 32 12.35 -53.17 -16.78
CA PHE A 32 11.47 -54.01 -17.61
C PHE A 32 10.03 -54.24 -17.12
N SER A 33 9.11 -53.37 -17.53
CA SER A 33 7.66 -53.66 -17.51
C SER A 33 7.00 -53.17 -18.81
N SER A 34 5.84 -53.72 -19.17
CA SER A 34 5.23 -53.63 -20.51
C SER A 34 5.14 -52.20 -21.08
N LEU A 35 5.17 -52.07 -22.43
CA LEU A 35 5.07 -50.79 -23.17
C LEU A 35 3.91 -49.86 -22.74
N CYS A 36 2.84 -50.41 -22.16
CA CYS A 36 1.71 -49.63 -21.65
C CYS A 36 2.05 -48.87 -20.36
N VAL A 37 2.90 -49.45 -19.49
CA VAL A 37 3.42 -48.80 -18.27
C VAL A 37 4.32 -47.63 -18.65
N TYR A 38 5.13 -47.78 -19.71
CA TYR A 38 6.00 -46.73 -20.23
C TYR A 38 5.24 -45.48 -20.71
N SER A 39 4.12 -45.63 -21.43
CA SER A 39 3.33 -44.47 -21.91
C SER A 39 2.79 -43.62 -20.76
N SER A 40 2.23 -44.25 -19.72
CA SER A 40 1.70 -43.52 -18.55
C SER A 40 2.82 -42.86 -17.75
N PHE A 41 3.97 -43.51 -17.66
CA PHE A 41 5.17 -42.99 -17.01
C PHE A 41 5.76 -41.78 -17.73
N LEU A 42 5.92 -41.84 -19.07
CA LEU A 42 6.44 -40.74 -19.88
C LEU A 42 5.57 -39.48 -19.77
N ARG A 43 4.24 -39.63 -19.75
CA ARG A 43 3.31 -38.51 -19.48
C ARG A 43 3.48 -37.91 -18.08
N GLY A 44 3.83 -38.75 -17.10
CA GLY A 44 4.18 -38.30 -15.75
C GLY A 44 5.43 -37.43 -15.74
N LEU A 45 6.49 -37.88 -16.41
CA LEU A 45 7.74 -37.12 -16.56
C LEU A 45 7.52 -35.82 -17.33
N GLU A 46 6.72 -35.85 -18.39
CA GLU A 46 6.34 -34.68 -19.19
C GLU A 46 5.73 -33.57 -18.32
N ARG A 47 4.75 -33.94 -17.46
CA ARG A 47 4.10 -33.00 -16.53
C ARG A 47 5.07 -32.46 -15.48
N CYS A 48 5.95 -33.31 -14.95
CA CYS A 48 6.96 -32.90 -13.99
C CYS A 48 7.93 -31.88 -14.60
N ALA A 49 8.37 -32.11 -15.84
CA ALA A 49 9.26 -31.21 -16.55
C ALA A 49 8.62 -29.83 -16.79
N LEU A 50 7.37 -29.81 -17.24
CA LEU A 50 6.62 -28.57 -17.47
C LEU A 50 6.37 -27.79 -16.16
N PHE A 51 6.01 -28.48 -15.08
CA PHE A 51 5.81 -27.88 -13.77
C PHE A 51 7.09 -27.22 -13.25
N THR A 52 8.22 -27.92 -13.41
CA THR A 52 9.55 -27.43 -13.05
C THR A 52 9.91 -26.16 -13.83
N ALA A 53 9.70 -26.15 -15.15
CA ALA A 53 9.95 -24.99 -15.98
C ALA A 53 9.13 -23.75 -15.54
N LYS A 54 7.88 -23.96 -15.10
CA LYS A 54 7.03 -22.88 -14.54
C LYS A 54 7.58 -22.29 -13.24
N ILE A 55 8.04 -23.14 -12.32
CA ILE A 55 8.67 -22.69 -11.06
C ILE A 55 9.93 -21.86 -11.36
N VAL A 56 10.80 -22.39 -12.22
CA VAL A 56 12.03 -21.72 -12.63
C VAL A 56 11.73 -20.35 -13.26
N LYS A 57 10.71 -20.26 -14.12
CA LYS A 57 10.26 -18.99 -14.72
C LYS A 57 9.83 -17.96 -13.67
N LYS A 58 9.09 -18.37 -12.63
CA LYS A 58 8.67 -17.50 -11.52
C LYS A 58 9.87 -16.96 -10.74
N ARG A 59 10.90 -17.79 -10.52
CA ARG A 59 12.14 -17.41 -9.83
C ARG A 59 13.00 -16.41 -10.61
N VAL A 60 13.14 -16.60 -11.93
CA VAL A 60 13.83 -15.63 -12.79
C VAL A 60 13.18 -14.24 -12.68
N LYS A 61 11.84 -14.17 -12.63
CA LYS A 61 11.11 -12.91 -12.48
C LYS A 61 11.39 -12.24 -11.13
N MET A 62 11.40 -12.99 -10.03
CA MET A 62 11.77 -12.44 -8.71
C MET A 62 13.20 -11.88 -8.68
N ILE A 63 14.16 -12.56 -9.33
CA ILE A 63 15.54 -12.06 -9.40
C ILE A 63 15.59 -10.73 -10.15
N ASP A 64 14.78 -10.55 -11.21
CA ASP A 64 14.71 -9.29 -11.95
C ASP A 64 14.18 -8.13 -11.11
N GLU A 65 13.21 -8.39 -10.23
CA GLU A 65 12.67 -7.40 -9.28
C GLU A 65 13.73 -6.95 -8.24
N VAL A 66 14.73 -7.79 -7.95
CA VAL A 66 15.86 -7.46 -7.03
C VAL A 66 17.01 -6.74 -7.75
N ILE A 67 17.34 -7.13 -8.98
CA ILE A 67 18.42 -6.50 -9.75
C ILE A 67 18.10 -5.04 -10.08
N HIS A 68 16.83 -4.70 -10.29
CA HIS A 68 16.43 -3.35 -10.70
C HIS A 68 16.74 -2.26 -9.63
N PRO A 69 16.41 -2.45 -8.33
CA PRO A 69 16.86 -1.56 -7.24
C PRO A 69 18.38 -1.48 -7.09
N LEU A 70 19.11 -2.59 -7.24
CA LEU A 70 20.58 -2.61 -7.13
C LEU A 70 21.25 -1.70 -8.17
N ASN A 71 20.68 -1.59 -9.36
CA ASN A 71 21.17 -0.68 -10.40
C ASN A 71 21.01 0.79 -10.01
N SER A 72 19.90 1.15 -9.34
CA SER A 72 19.65 2.51 -8.84
C SER A 72 20.59 2.89 -7.68
N LEU A 73 20.91 1.92 -6.81
CA LEU A 73 21.88 2.11 -5.73
C LEU A 73 23.30 2.37 -6.27
N LEU A 74 23.72 1.67 -7.33
CA LEU A 74 25.03 1.89 -7.97
C LEU A 74 25.20 3.32 -8.53
N SER A 75 24.12 3.92 -9.06
CA SER A 75 24.15 5.32 -9.51
C SER A 75 24.18 6.32 -8.35
N THR A 76 23.62 5.95 -7.19
CA THR A 76 23.53 6.81 -6.01
C THR A 76 24.86 6.89 -5.24
N PHE A 77 25.60 5.78 -5.14
CA PHE A 77 26.92 5.74 -4.47
C PHE A 77 28.07 6.22 -5.37
N SER A 78 27.99 7.45 -5.90
CA SER A 78 29.04 8.02 -6.75
C SER A 78 30.34 8.32 -6.01
N SER A 79 30.26 8.63 -4.73
CA SER A 79 31.38 9.08 -3.89
C SER A 79 31.98 7.99 -2.98
N CYS A 80 31.33 6.83 -2.81
CA CYS A 80 31.78 5.78 -1.89
C CYS A 80 32.18 4.50 -2.66
N GLN A 81 33.48 4.37 -2.95
CA GLN A 81 34.03 3.30 -3.77
C GLN A 81 33.85 1.91 -3.15
N GLU A 82 34.00 1.77 -1.84
CA GLU A 82 33.89 0.47 -1.17
C GLU A 82 32.46 -0.09 -1.20
N MET A 83 31.45 0.75 -0.88
CA MET A 83 30.04 0.34 -0.97
C MET A 83 29.65 -0.02 -2.40
N ARG A 84 30.16 0.74 -3.38
CA ARG A 84 29.93 0.46 -4.80
C ARG A 84 30.48 -0.90 -5.21
N GLU A 85 31.68 -1.28 -4.78
CA GLU A 85 32.25 -2.60 -5.08
C GLU A 85 31.46 -3.74 -4.42
N ARG A 86 30.98 -3.55 -3.18
CA ARG A 86 30.10 -4.53 -2.52
C ARG A 86 28.77 -4.72 -3.25
N VAL A 87 28.13 -3.63 -3.68
CA VAL A 87 26.87 -3.69 -4.47
C VAL A 87 27.10 -4.35 -5.84
N LYS A 88 28.24 -4.09 -6.49
CA LYS A 88 28.62 -4.78 -7.75
C LYS A 88 28.80 -6.28 -7.53
N MET A 89 29.45 -6.69 -6.44
CA MET A 89 29.66 -8.10 -6.11
C MET A 89 28.33 -8.85 -5.93
N VAL A 90 27.40 -8.27 -5.16
CA VAL A 90 26.05 -8.83 -4.95
C VAL A 90 25.28 -8.89 -6.28
N ARG A 91 25.28 -7.81 -7.06
CA ARG A 91 24.63 -7.75 -8.38
C ARG A 91 25.19 -8.82 -9.33
N ARG A 92 26.50 -9.05 -9.34
CA ARG A 92 27.15 -10.10 -10.15
C ARG A 92 26.65 -11.48 -9.75
N GLY A 93 26.59 -11.76 -8.44
CA GLY A 93 26.05 -13.01 -7.90
C GLY A 93 24.62 -13.29 -8.35
N TYR A 94 23.70 -12.33 -8.19
CA TYR A 94 22.33 -12.48 -8.69
C TYR A 94 22.25 -12.66 -10.21
N GLY A 95 23.14 -12.01 -10.97
CA GLY A 95 23.26 -12.19 -12.43
C GLY A 95 23.68 -13.61 -12.82
N GLU A 96 24.68 -14.18 -12.15
CA GLU A 96 25.12 -15.57 -12.36
C GLU A 96 24.01 -16.57 -12.00
N THR A 97 23.33 -16.35 -10.86
CA THR A 97 22.16 -17.15 -10.46
C THR A 97 21.04 -17.10 -11.52
N LYS A 98 20.76 -15.92 -12.08
CA LYS A 98 19.76 -15.74 -13.14
C LYS A 98 20.11 -16.57 -14.39
N GLN A 99 21.37 -16.52 -14.84
CA GLN A 99 21.82 -17.27 -16.02
C GLN A 99 21.64 -18.79 -15.84
N ARG A 100 21.96 -19.31 -14.65
CA ARG A 100 21.79 -20.72 -14.30
C ARG A 100 20.33 -21.16 -14.28
N PHE A 101 19.42 -20.35 -13.72
CA PHE A 101 17.99 -20.63 -13.81
C PHE A 101 17.48 -20.59 -15.26
N GLN A 102 17.98 -19.68 -16.09
CA GLN A 102 17.63 -19.65 -17.51
C GLN A 102 18.14 -20.88 -18.27
N PHE A 103 19.33 -21.38 -17.93
CA PHE A 103 19.84 -22.64 -18.45
C PHE A 103 18.93 -23.82 -18.06
N LEU A 104 18.59 -23.94 -16.77
CA LEU A 104 17.67 -24.98 -16.28
C LEU A 104 16.31 -24.92 -16.99
N LYS A 105 15.78 -23.72 -17.19
CA LYS A 105 14.52 -23.53 -17.91
C LYS A 105 14.59 -24.11 -19.33
N LYS A 106 15.57 -23.68 -20.12
CA LYS A 106 15.76 -24.16 -21.51
C LYS A 106 15.99 -25.66 -21.56
N PHE A 107 16.74 -26.18 -20.59
CA PHE A 107 17.02 -27.61 -20.48
C PHE A 107 15.73 -28.41 -20.21
N MET A 108 14.90 -27.98 -19.27
CA MET A 108 13.64 -28.66 -18.95
C MET A 108 12.62 -28.58 -20.11
N GLU A 109 12.58 -27.45 -20.83
CA GLU A 109 11.76 -27.29 -22.03
C GLU A 109 12.21 -28.27 -23.14
N SER A 110 13.52 -28.32 -23.45
CA SER A 110 14.08 -29.27 -24.42
C SER A 110 13.85 -30.74 -24.00
N THR A 111 13.93 -31.03 -22.71
CA THR A 111 13.70 -32.38 -22.17
C THR A 111 12.23 -32.78 -22.31
N HIS A 112 11.31 -31.83 -22.11
CA HIS A 112 9.88 -32.04 -22.31
C HIS A 112 9.57 -32.37 -23.78
N ASP A 113 10.17 -31.66 -24.73
CA ASP A 113 9.98 -31.91 -26.16
C ASP A 113 10.49 -33.30 -26.58
N GLU A 114 11.64 -33.72 -26.05
CA GLU A 114 12.17 -35.07 -26.28
C GLU A 114 11.25 -36.17 -25.72
N LEU A 115 10.71 -35.96 -24.50
CA LEU A 115 9.78 -36.90 -23.87
C LEU A 115 8.45 -37.02 -24.63
N ILE A 116 7.93 -35.91 -25.17
CA ILE A 116 6.75 -35.91 -26.03
C ILE A 116 7.01 -36.76 -27.28
N SER A 117 8.14 -36.51 -27.96
CA SER A 117 8.53 -37.21 -29.19
C SER A 117 8.60 -38.73 -28.97
N LEU A 118 9.18 -39.16 -27.84
CA LEU A 118 9.28 -40.57 -27.48
C LEU A 118 7.95 -41.16 -27.03
N SER A 119 7.13 -40.41 -26.29
CA SER A 119 5.79 -40.85 -25.92
C SER A 119 4.93 -41.10 -27.16
N LEU A 120 5.07 -40.27 -28.21
CA LEU A 120 4.41 -40.45 -29.49
C LEU A 120 4.92 -41.69 -30.23
N ALA A 121 6.24 -41.87 -30.32
CA ALA A 121 6.84 -43.04 -30.95
C ALA A 121 6.40 -44.36 -30.31
N VAL A 122 6.39 -44.43 -28.97
CA VAL A 122 5.92 -45.60 -28.20
C VAL A 122 4.43 -45.84 -28.42
N LYS A 123 3.62 -44.78 -28.50
CA LYS A 123 2.18 -44.90 -28.75
C LYS A 123 1.88 -45.45 -30.14
N ILE A 124 2.54 -44.93 -31.18
CA ILE A 124 2.40 -45.41 -32.57
C ILE A 124 2.76 -46.90 -32.66
N LYS A 125 3.89 -47.32 -32.07
CA LYS A 125 4.29 -48.74 -32.06
C LYS A 125 3.34 -49.65 -31.29
N ASN A 126 2.75 -49.18 -30.19
CA ASN A 126 1.72 -49.94 -29.49
C ASN A 126 0.46 -50.13 -30.35
N GLU A 127 0.06 -49.12 -31.11
CA GLU A 127 -1.07 -49.20 -32.03
C GLU A 127 -0.79 -50.14 -33.21
N GLU A 128 0.45 -50.18 -33.73
CA GLU A 128 0.90 -51.15 -34.73
C GLU A 128 0.85 -52.60 -34.19
N ARG A 129 1.38 -52.85 -32.98
CA ARG A 129 1.28 -54.17 -32.31
C ARG A 129 -0.17 -54.63 -32.13
N GLN A 130 -1.08 -53.72 -31.77
CA GLN A 130 -2.50 -54.04 -31.60
C GLN A 130 -3.21 -54.33 -32.92
N LYS A 131 -2.77 -53.74 -34.04
CA LYS A 131 -3.28 -54.06 -35.38
C LYS A 131 -2.79 -55.42 -35.86
N GLU A 132 -1.50 -55.71 -35.73
CA GLU A 132 -0.92 -57.02 -36.09
C GLU A 132 -1.55 -58.17 -35.27
N SER A 133 -1.85 -57.93 -33.99
CA SER A 133 -2.56 -58.86 -33.12
C SER A 133 -4.02 -59.10 -33.52
N LYS A 134 -4.68 -58.14 -34.20
CA LYS A 134 -6.06 -58.29 -34.68
C LYS A 134 -6.13 -58.97 -36.05
N GLU A 135 -5.10 -58.83 -36.88
CA GLU A 135 -5.02 -59.49 -38.19
C GLU A 135 -4.67 -60.98 -38.10
N ARG A 136 -3.98 -61.41 -37.03
CA ARG A 136 -3.81 -62.84 -36.69
C ARG A 136 -5.01 -63.32 -35.89
N GLY A 137 -6.09 -63.65 -36.60
CA GLY A 137 -7.31 -64.23 -36.03
C GLY A 137 -7.02 -65.37 -35.05
N GLY A 138 -7.77 -65.39 -33.95
CA GLY A 138 -7.46 -66.15 -32.75
C GLY A 138 -7.26 -67.65 -32.98
N GLU A 139 -6.08 -68.13 -32.58
CA GLU A 139 -5.87 -69.45 -32.00
C GLU A 139 -4.56 -69.45 -31.18
N LYS A 140 -4.71 -69.74 -29.88
CA LYS A 140 -3.67 -70.05 -28.88
C LYS A 140 -2.72 -68.91 -28.44
N GLU A 141 -3.28 -67.96 -27.67
CA GLU A 141 -2.53 -66.95 -26.90
C GLU A 141 -1.64 -67.51 -25.77
N GLU A 142 -1.75 -68.79 -25.41
CA GLU A 142 -0.98 -69.36 -24.29
C GLU A 142 0.28 -70.12 -24.74
N SER A 143 0.27 -70.73 -25.94
CA SER A 143 1.45 -71.46 -26.48
C SER A 143 2.46 -70.55 -27.19
N THR A 144 2.09 -69.31 -27.52
CA THR A 144 2.99 -68.33 -28.14
C THR A 144 3.77 -67.51 -27.10
N ARG A 145 3.32 -67.40 -25.85
CA ARG A 145 4.07 -66.69 -24.80
C ARG A 145 5.43 -67.34 -24.52
N GLU A 146 5.46 -68.66 -24.33
CA GLU A 146 6.72 -69.37 -24.02
C GLU A 146 7.65 -69.47 -25.25
N LYS A 147 7.10 -69.69 -26.45
CA LYS A 147 7.89 -69.82 -27.69
C LYS A 147 8.46 -68.50 -28.21
N TRP A 148 7.97 -67.34 -27.78
CA TRP A 148 8.46 -66.03 -28.24
C TRP A 148 9.48 -65.40 -27.29
N THR A 149 9.44 -65.68 -25.98
CA THR A 149 10.53 -65.31 -25.05
C THR A 149 11.87 -65.94 -25.43
N GLU A 150 11.87 -67.09 -26.11
CA GLU A 150 13.09 -67.75 -26.61
C GLU A 150 13.47 -67.36 -28.06
N ARG A 151 12.60 -66.73 -28.85
CA ARG A 151 12.84 -66.42 -30.27
C ARG A 151 12.97 -64.93 -30.63
N ILE A 152 12.70 -64.03 -29.70
CA ILE A 152 13.15 -62.64 -29.80
C ILE A 152 14.36 -62.47 -28.89
N GLY A 153 15.55 -62.68 -29.45
CA GLY A 153 16.68 -61.84 -29.09
C GLY A 153 16.25 -60.38 -29.32
N GLY A 154 16.41 -59.55 -28.29
CA GLY A 154 15.83 -58.22 -28.10
C GLY A 154 15.41 -57.49 -29.38
N SER A 155 14.11 -57.18 -29.47
CA SER A 155 13.60 -56.26 -30.49
C SER A 155 14.31 -54.91 -30.31
N ASP A 156 14.84 -54.34 -31.40
CA ASP A 156 15.58 -53.06 -31.48
C ASP A 156 15.00 -51.89 -30.65
N ASP A 157 13.71 -51.95 -30.33
CA ASP A 157 12.97 -50.98 -29.53
C ASP A 157 13.34 -50.96 -28.04
N GLU A 158 13.61 -52.12 -27.44
CA GLU A 158 14.03 -52.18 -26.03
C GLU A 158 15.45 -51.62 -25.88
N VAL A 159 16.30 -51.87 -26.87
CA VAL A 159 17.66 -51.30 -26.95
C VAL A 159 17.60 -49.79 -27.20
N MET A 160 16.74 -49.32 -28.11
CA MET A 160 16.51 -47.89 -28.34
C MET A 160 16.03 -47.18 -27.08
N LEU A 161 15.08 -47.78 -26.35
CA LEU A 161 14.52 -47.23 -25.12
C LEU A 161 15.52 -47.26 -23.97
N ALA A 162 16.29 -48.35 -23.81
CA ALA A 162 17.37 -48.44 -22.83
C ALA A 162 18.46 -47.38 -23.09
N ASN A 163 18.87 -47.20 -24.34
CA ASN A 163 19.83 -46.16 -24.74
C ASN A 163 19.29 -44.75 -24.47
N PHE A 164 18.00 -44.51 -24.71
CA PHE A 164 17.36 -43.24 -24.35
C PHE A 164 17.36 -43.04 -22.83
N LEU A 165 16.94 -44.04 -22.05
CA LEU A 165 16.90 -43.97 -20.58
C LEU A 165 18.29 -43.72 -19.99
N GLU A 166 19.34 -44.33 -20.56
CA GLU A 166 20.72 -44.08 -20.12
C GLU A 166 21.17 -42.64 -20.43
N LYS A 167 20.88 -42.13 -21.63
CA LYS A 167 21.14 -40.71 -21.99
C LYS A 167 20.34 -39.76 -21.09
N PHE A 168 19.10 -40.11 -20.76
CA PHE A 168 18.22 -39.34 -19.90
C PHE A 168 18.70 -39.32 -18.45
N LYS A 169 19.19 -40.45 -17.92
CA LYS A 169 19.83 -40.54 -16.60
C LYS A 169 21.02 -39.59 -16.50
N LYS A 170 21.94 -39.62 -17.47
CA LYS A 170 23.09 -38.69 -17.54
C LYS A 170 22.67 -37.22 -17.59
N LYS A 171 21.56 -36.93 -18.29
CA LYS A 171 20.96 -35.59 -18.34
C LYS A 171 20.40 -35.15 -16.98
N LEU A 172 19.72 -36.03 -16.26
CA LEU A 172 19.20 -35.75 -14.91
C LEU A 172 20.34 -35.51 -13.90
N ASP A 173 21.40 -36.29 -13.96
CA ASP A 173 22.57 -36.11 -13.07
C ASP A 173 23.23 -34.72 -13.28
N LYS A 174 23.24 -34.22 -14.52
CA LYS A 174 23.71 -32.85 -14.82
C LYS A 174 22.82 -31.78 -14.20
N VAL A 175 21.50 -31.98 -14.20
CA VAL A 175 20.54 -31.05 -13.56
C VAL A 175 20.72 -31.04 -12.04
N GLU A 176 20.88 -32.22 -11.44
CA GLU A 176 21.13 -32.36 -10.01
C GLU A 176 22.39 -31.59 -9.60
N ASN A 177 23.47 -31.72 -10.38
CA ASN A 177 24.69 -30.99 -10.13
C ASN A 177 24.48 -29.46 -10.23
N GLU A 178 23.80 -28.96 -11.26
CA GLU A 178 23.51 -27.52 -11.39
C GLU A 178 22.62 -26.99 -10.25
N ILE A 179 21.64 -27.78 -9.81
CA ILE A 179 20.80 -27.40 -8.68
C ILE A 179 21.62 -27.39 -7.39
N ASN A 180 22.48 -28.38 -7.15
CA ASN A 180 23.36 -28.42 -5.99
C ASN A 180 24.34 -27.23 -5.96
N ILE A 181 24.88 -26.84 -7.12
CA ILE A 181 25.72 -25.64 -7.24
C ILE A 181 24.89 -24.37 -6.98
N LEU A 182 23.64 -24.31 -7.47
CA LEU A 182 22.76 -23.19 -7.16
C LEU A 182 22.45 -23.08 -5.66
N THR A 183 22.19 -24.19 -5.00
CA THR A 183 21.95 -24.23 -3.55
C THR A 183 23.18 -23.76 -2.76
N SER A 184 24.40 -24.13 -3.19
CA SER A 184 25.64 -23.69 -2.55
C SER A 184 26.04 -22.24 -2.88
N SER A 185 25.73 -21.76 -4.10
CA SER A 185 25.88 -20.36 -4.48
C SER A 185 24.90 -19.46 -3.74
N LEU A 186 23.67 -19.91 -3.50
CA LEU A 186 22.69 -19.16 -2.72
C LEU A 186 23.11 -19.09 -1.25
N SER A 187 23.58 -20.19 -0.65
CA SER A 187 24.06 -20.16 0.73
C SER A 187 25.30 -19.26 0.93
N SER A 188 26.17 -19.14 -0.07
CA SER A 188 27.31 -18.19 -0.03
C SER A 188 26.90 -16.73 -0.28
N LEU A 189 25.93 -16.46 -1.15
CA LEU A 189 25.37 -15.12 -1.39
C LEU A 189 24.67 -14.53 -0.16
N PHE A 190 24.12 -15.39 0.72
CA PHE A 190 23.48 -15.00 1.98
C PHE A 190 24.38 -15.20 3.21
N SER A 191 25.70 -15.30 3.00
CA SER A 191 26.69 -15.43 4.09
C SER A 191 27.40 -14.15 4.55
N PRO A 192 26.87 -12.90 4.45
CA PRO A 192 27.28 -11.91 5.43
C PRO A 192 26.49 -12.20 6.71
N THR A 193 27.18 -12.67 7.74
CA THR A 193 26.61 -12.78 9.08
C THR A 193 25.94 -11.44 9.47
N PRO A 194 24.82 -11.48 10.22
CA PRO A 194 24.22 -10.29 10.83
C PRO A 194 25.23 -9.43 11.64
N LEU A 195 26.35 -10.02 12.05
CA LEU A 195 27.49 -9.33 12.67
C LEU A 195 28.19 -8.29 11.76
N THR A 196 28.23 -8.49 10.44
CA THR A 196 28.95 -7.58 9.53
C THR A 196 28.21 -6.26 9.29
N LEU A 197 26.90 -6.21 9.50
CA LEU A 197 26.10 -4.97 9.52
C LEU A 197 26.13 -4.30 10.90
N SER A 198 26.21 -5.09 11.97
CA SER A 198 26.30 -4.60 13.35
C SER A 198 27.63 -3.89 13.64
N LEU A 199 28.76 -4.42 13.14
CA LEU A 199 30.08 -3.82 13.33
C LEU A 199 30.31 -2.52 12.54
N LEU A 200 29.52 -2.28 11.48
CA LEU A 200 29.52 -0.98 10.76
C LEU A 200 28.73 0.11 11.52
N LEU A 201 27.88 -0.27 12.48
CA LEU A 201 27.12 0.67 13.33
C LEU A 201 27.92 1.10 14.56
N GLN A 202 28.91 0.31 15.00
CA GLN A 202 29.71 0.63 16.18
C GLN A 202 30.78 1.70 15.93
N ASP A 203 31.28 1.81 14.69
CA ASP A 203 32.23 2.86 14.28
C ASP A 203 31.53 4.21 13.98
N GLU A 204 30.18 4.22 13.96
CA GLU A 204 29.36 5.44 13.88
C GLU A 204 29.13 6.09 15.25
N GLU A 205 29.14 5.38 16.40
CA GLU A 205 28.88 6.01 17.71
C GLU A 205 29.98 6.99 18.15
N GLU A 206 31.25 6.72 17.81
CA GLU A 206 32.35 7.66 18.10
C GLU A 206 32.38 8.82 17.10
N ARG A 207 32.06 8.56 15.82
CA ARG A 207 31.93 9.62 14.80
C ARG A 207 30.63 10.42 14.93
N GLU A 208 29.61 9.88 15.60
CA GLU A 208 28.38 10.59 15.98
C GLU A 208 28.62 11.57 17.09
N LYS A 209 29.50 11.30 18.06
CA LYS A 209 29.86 12.30 19.10
C LYS A 209 30.64 13.48 18.52
N GLU A 210 31.58 13.22 17.61
CA GLU A 210 32.29 14.27 16.87
C GLU A 210 31.38 15.01 15.87
N ARG A 211 30.45 14.28 15.22
CA ARG A 211 29.38 14.88 14.41
C ARG A 211 28.32 15.57 15.24
N GLU A 212 28.07 15.24 16.50
CA GLU A 212 27.09 15.91 17.37
C GLU A 212 27.67 17.24 17.84
N GLN A 213 28.94 17.28 18.23
CA GLN A 213 29.63 18.55 18.52
C GLN A 213 29.78 19.42 17.26
N ALA A 214 30.06 18.81 16.10
CA ALA A 214 30.07 19.53 14.82
C ALA A 214 28.66 19.88 14.31
N LYS A 215 27.62 19.08 14.62
CA LYS A 215 26.20 19.32 14.33
C LYS A 215 25.63 20.36 15.27
N GLU A 216 26.07 20.52 16.52
CA GLU A 216 25.62 21.60 17.41
C GLU A 216 26.19 22.94 16.95
N GLN A 217 27.47 22.97 16.55
CA GLN A 217 28.09 24.15 15.94
C GLN A 217 27.53 24.43 14.54
N GLN A 218 27.26 23.40 13.73
CA GLN A 218 26.56 23.54 12.45
C GLN A 218 25.05 23.79 12.61
N GLN A 219 24.38 23.37 13.67
CA GLN A 219 22.96 23.66 13.95
C GLN A 219 22.79 25.08 14.46
N GLN A 220 23.72 25.63 15.23
CA GLN A 220 23.73 27.07 15.52
C GLN A 220 24.00 27.92 14.25
N GLN A 221 24.81 27.40 13.31
CA GLN A 221 25.04 28.04 11.99
C GLN A 221 24.00 27.69 10.89
N GLN A 222 23.22 26.61 11.02
CA GLN A 222 22.15 26.19 10.12
C GLN A 222 20.77 26.66 10.58
N GLN A 223 20.48 26.76 11.89
CA GLN A 223 19.29 27.48 12.38
C GLN A 223 19.31 28.95 11.93
N THR A 224 20.50 29.52 11.74
CA THR A 224 20.68 30.86 11.15
C THR A 224 20.65 30.88 9.61
N ARG A 225 20.63 29.72 8.92
CA ARG A 225 20.68 29.64 7.43
C ARG A 225 19.54 28.85 6.75
N THR A 226 18.75 28.04 7.45
CA THR A 226 17.56 27.31 6.92
C THR A 226 16.24 27.84 7.50
N MET A 227 16.11 29.16 7.63
CA MET A 227 14.82 29.86 7.73
C MET A 227 14.37 30.29 6.32
N GLY A 228 14.17 29.30 5.46
CA GLY A 228 13.39 29.43 4.23
C GLY A 228 12.12 28.61 4.39
N ASP A 229 11.00 29.28 4.66
CA ASP A 229 9.74 28.74 5.20
C ASP A 229 9.24 27.45 4.51
N LYS A 230 9.03 26.39 5.31
CA LYS A 230 8.10 25.31 4.93
C LYS A 230 6.70 25.95 4.80
N PRO A 231 5.97 25.77 3.69
CA PRO A 231 4.68 26.44 3.50
C PRO A 231 3.71 26.00 4.60
N LYS A 232 3.30 26.96 5.42
CA LYS A 232 2.40 26.78 6.55
C LYS A 232 1.01 26.39 6.04
N THR A 233 0.41 25.36 6.62
CA THR A 233 -0.93 24.92 6.26
C THR A 233 -1.90 25.22 7.38
N VAL A 234 -3.05 25.82 7.04
CA VAL A 234 -4.11 26.13 7.99
C VAL A 234 -5.42 25.51 7.53
N VAL A 235 -6.24 25.10 8.50
CA VAL A 235 -7.59 24.60 8.23
C VAL A 235 -8.60 25.64 8.69
N VAL A 236 -9.50 26.02 7.81
CA VAL A 236 -10.57 26.96 8.10
C VAL A 236 -11.92 26.27 7.93
N LYS A 237 -12.68 26.18 9.01
CA LYS A 237 -14.07 25.72 8.95
C LYS A 237 -14.98 26.92 8.75
N ILE A 238 -15.70 26.90 7.64
CA ILE A 238 -16.71 27.90 7.28
C ILE A 238 -18.07 27.35 7.70
N GLY A 239 -18.69 27.97 8.70
CA GLY A 239 -20.03 27.57 9.14
C GLY A 239 -21.06 27.70 8.01
N GLY A 240 -21.83 26.65 7.75
CA GLY A 240 -22.84 26.69 6.68
C GLY A 240 -23.94 27.74 6.90
N SER A 241 -24.17 28.17 8.14
CA SER A 241 -25.07 29.28 8.44
C SER A 241 -24.57 30.63 7.88
N PHE A 242 -23.26 30.78 7.62
CA PHE A 242 -22.71 31.99 7.00
C PHE A 242 -22.98 32.02 5.50
N LEU A 243 -22.73 30.91 4.80
CA LEU A 243 -22.93 30.85 3.35
C LEU A 243 -24.41 30.97 2.93
N LEU A 244 -25.33 30.55 3.81
CA LEU A 244 -26.76 30.42 3.52
C LEU A 244 -27.61 30.96 4.69
N ALA A 245 -27.29 32.14 5.20
CA ALA A 245 -28.01 32.74 6.34
C ALA A 245 -29.51 32.95 6.07
N SER A 246 -29.88 33.25 4.82
CA SER A 246 -31.27 33.37 4.35
C SER A 246 -31.86 32.05 3.82
N GLY A 247 -31.09 30.96 3.84
CA GLY A 247 -31.44 29.71 3.14
C GLY A 247 -31.10 29.69 1.65
N GLU A 248 -30.68 30.83 1.09
CA GLU A 248 -30.27 30.96 -0.31
C GLU A 248 -28.78 31.34 -0.43
N PRO A 249 -28.06 30.86 -1.46
CA PRO A 249 -26.69 31.26 -1.73
C PRO A 249 -26.57 32.77 -1.97
N ASN A 250 -25.81 33.45 -1.12
CA ASN A 250 -25.56 34.89 -1.27
C ASN A 250 -24.16 35.13 -1.88
N VAL A 251 -24.13 35.70 -3.08
CA VAL A 251 -22.89 35.97 -3.83
C VAL A 251 -21.96 36.91 -3.06
N THR A 252 -22.49 37.92 -2.37
CA THR A 252 -21.69 38.89 -1.61
C THR A 252 -20.97 38.22 -0.45
N VAL A 253 -21.69 37.42 0.34
CA VAL A 253 -21.10 36.67 1.47
C VAL A 253 -20.07 35.66 0.98
N LEU A 254 -20.37 34.98 -0.14
CA LEU A 254 -19.43 34.04 -0.73
C LEU A 254 -18.14 34.72 -1.21
N LYS A 255 -18.24 35.89 -1.83
CA LYS A 255 -17.09 36.71 -2.24
C LYS A 255 -16.26 37.19 -1.05
N GLU A 256 -16.90 37.55 0.06
CA GLU A 256 -16.21 37.96 1.30
C GLU A 256 -15.40 36.82 1.90
N ILE A 257 -15.99 35.62 2.02
CA ILE A 257 -15.31 34.43 2.53
C ILE A 257 -14.16 34.01 1.59
N VAL A 258 -14.41 34.00 0.27
CA VAL A 258 -13.37 33.75 -0.73
C VAL A 258 -12.24 34.80 -0.64
N GLY A 259 -12.58 36.07 -0.45
CA GLY A 259 -11.62 37.15 -0.25
C GLY A 259 -10.74 36.91 0.97
N THR A 260 -11.33 36.49 2.08
CA THR A 260 -10.64 36.10 3.30
C THR A 260 -9.62 34.99 3.03
N VAL A 261 -10.03 33.90 2.38
CA VAL A 261 -9.12 32.79 2.07
C VAL A 261 -8.03 33.21 1.06
N LYS A 262 -8.35 34.07 0.09
CA LYS A 262 -7.37 34.64 -0.84
C LYS A 262 -6.32 35.48 -0.13
N GLU A 263 -6.68 36.18 0.92
CA GLU A 263 -5.72 36.93 1.76
C GLU A 263 -4.76 36.00 2.50
N MET A 264 -5.27 34.92 3.11
CA MET A 264 -4.41 33.90 3.73
C MET A 264 -3.41 33.30 2.74
N VAL A 265 -3.85 33.03 1.50
CA VAL A 265 -2.97 32.52 0.45
C VAL A 265 -1.91 33.55 0.04
N LYS A 266 -2.26 34.84 -0.03
CA LYS A 266 -1.30 35.93 -0.31
C LYS A 266 -0.23 36.04 0.79
N GLU A 267 -0.57 35.71 2.03
CA GLU A 267 0.38 35.63 3.15
C GLU A 267 1.25 34.35 3.13
N GLY A 268 1.08 33.47 2.14
CA GLY A 268 1.92 32.28 1.95
C GLY A 268 1.34 30.99 2.53
N TYR A 269 0.11 31.01 3.06
CA TYR A 269 -0.53 29.82 3.62
C TYR A 269 -1.14 28.93 2.55
N ARG A 270 -1.04 27.63 2.77
CA ARG A 270 -1.91 26.62 2.15
C ARG A 270 -3.17 26.47 2.99
N VAL A 271 -4.34 26.43 2.35
CA VAL A 271 -5.61 26.47 3.07
C VAL A 271 -6.46 25.23 2.75
N VAL A 272 -6.91 24.54 3.80
CA VAL A 272 -7.97 23.54 3.70
C VAL A 272 -9.27 24.17 4.20
N ALA A 273 -10.19 24.45 3.28
CA ALA A 273 -11.51 24.99 3.61
C ALA A 273 -12.51 23.84 3.85
N VAL A 274 -13.16 23.82 5.01
CA VAL A 274 -14.22 22.85 5.33
C VAL A 274 -15.54 23.59 5.46
N VAL A 275 -16.49 23.28 4.60
CA VAL A 275 -17.75 24.01 4.47
C VAL A 275 -18.90 23.23 5.11
N GLY A 276 -19.70 23.90 5.95
CA GLY A 276 -20.89 23.33 6.58
C GLY A 276 -22.14 23.31 5.70
N GLY A 277 -23.13 22.47 6.05
CA GLY A 277 -24.40 22.35 5.32
C GLY A 277 -25.44 23.45 5.58
N GLY A 278 -25.37 24.14 6.73
CA GLY A 278 -26.19 25.33 7.01
C GLY A 278 -27.69 25.06 7.15
N ILE A 279 -28.50 26.08 6.85
CA ILE A 279 -29.97 26.01 6.96
C ILE A 279 -30.55 25.00 5.97
N VAL A 280 -30.04 24.93 4.75
CA VAL A 280 -30.52 24.00 3.72
C VAL A 280 -30.35 22.54 4.18
N ALA A 281 -29.20 22.18 4.76
CA ALA A 281 -29.04 20.83 5.32
C ALA A 281 -30.08 20.52 6.40
N ARG A 282 -30.36 21.49 7.29
CA ARG A 282 -31.38 21.35 8.34
C ARG A 282 -32.79 21.16 7.77
N GLN A 283 -33.13 21.86 6.69
CA GLN A 283 -34.42 21.70 6.00
C GLN A 283 -34.59 20.28 5.43
N TYR A 284 -33.60 19.78 4.69
CA TYR A 284 -33.63 18.42 4.15
C TYR A 284 -33.67 17.35 5.26
N ILE A 285 -32.86 17.52 6.31
CA ILE A 285 -32.85 16.63 7.48
C ILE A 285 -34.22 16.58 8.16
N LYS A 286 -34.88 17.73 8.31
CA LYS A 286 -36.21 17.83 8.93
C LYS A 286 -37.25 17.06 8.11
N VAL A 287 -37.30 17.28 6.79
CA VAL A 287 -38.22 16.56 5.90
C VAL A 287 -37.92 15.05 5.91
N ALA A 288 -36.64 14.65 5.86
CA ALA A 288 -36.27 13.24 5.96
C ALA A 288 -36.72 12.62 7.29
N GLN A 289 -36.62 13.36 8.39
CA GLN A 289 -37.12 12.93 9.70
C GLN A 289 -38.65 12.74 9.71
N GLU A 290 -39.40 13.67 9.12
CA GLU A 290 -40.86 13.57 8.99
C GLU A 290 -41.30 12.36 8.14
N LEU A 291 -40.45 11.95 7.18
CA LEU A 291 -40.62 10.73 6.39
C LEU A 291 -40.18 9.44 7.12
N GLY A 292 -39.71 9.52 8.37
CA GLY A 292 -39.28 8.37 9.16
C GLY A 292 -37.85 7.90 8.89
N ALA A 293 -36.98 8.73 8.31
CA ALA A 293 -35.60 8.38 8.06
C ALA A 293 -34.79 8.18 9.36
N ASN A 294 -33.93 7.15 9.38
CA ASN A 294 -33.00 6.92 10.47
C ASN A 294 -31.86 7.97 10.51
N ASN A 295 -31.07 7.98 11.59
CA ASN A 295 -30.01 8.97 11.79
C ASN A 295 -28.92 8.94 10.70
N GLY A 296 -28.52 7.76 10.21
CA GLY A 296 -27.51 7.65 9.15
C GLY A 296 -27.97 8.25 7.82
N VAL A 297 -29.25 8.10 7.48
CA VAL A 297 -29.85 8.72 6.29
C VAL A 297 -29.92 10.24 6.45
N LYS A 298 -30.30 10.73 7.64
CA LYS A 298 -30.31 12.18 7.92
C LYS A 298 -28.91 12.79 7.80
N ASP A 299 -27.89 12.14 8.33
CA ASP A 299 -26.51 12.60 8.20
C ASP A 299 -26.05 12.63 6.75
N THR A 300 -26.45 11.65 5.94
CA THR A 300 -26.19 11.63 4.49
C THR A 300 -26.70 12.89 3.79
N PHE A 301 -27.92 13.37 4.11
CA PHE A 301 -28.41 14.65 3.58
C PHE A 301 -27.52 15.83 4.01
N GLY A 302 -27.09 15.86 5.27
CA GLY A 302 -26.17 16.88 5.77
C GLY A 302 -24.83 16.90 5.02
N ILE A 303 -24.27 15.71 4.74
CA ILE A 303 -23.04 15.53 3.99
C ILE A 303 -23.21 16.04 2.56
N LEU A 304 -24.24 15.58 1.84
CA LEU A 304 -24.47 15.95 0.45
C LEU A 304 -24.66 17.47 0.29
N VAL A 305 -25.44 18.11 1.17
CA VAL A 305 -25.62 19.57 1.13
C VAL A 305 -24.31 20.32 1.43
N SER A 306 -23.52 19.85 2.40
CA SER A 306 -22.22 20.48 2.68
C SER A 306 -21.22 20.32 1.53
N GLN A 307 -21.25 19.21 0.80
CA GLN A 307 -20.44 18.98 -0.39
C GLN A 307 -20.91 19.84 -1.57
N LEU A 308 -22.22 20.07 -1.70
CA LEU A 308 -22.77 21.03 -2.66
C LEU A 308 -22.26 22.45 -2.36
N ASN A 309 -22.27 22.87 -1.09
CA ASN A 309 -21.71 24.16 -0.69
C ASN A 309 -20.20 24.25 -0.95
N ALA A 310 -19.44 23.16 -0.74
CA ALA A 310 -18.03 23.11 -1.09
C ALA A 310 -17.79 23.28 -2.60
N ARG A 311 -18.62 22.66 -3.45
CA ARG A 311 -18.55 22.87 -4.91
C ARG A 311 -18.83 24.33 -5.29
N LEU A 312 -19.81 24.95 -4.66
CA LEU A 312 -20.12 26.37 -4.89
C LEU A 312 -18.97 27.29 -4.45
N PHE A 313 -18.31 26.99 -3.32
CA PHE A 313 -17.12 27.70 -2.87
C PHE A 313 -15.98 27.62 -3.88
N ILE A 314 -15.71 26.43 -4.42
CA ILE A 314 -14.68 26.23 -5.45
C ILE A 314 -14.95 27.11 -6.67
N GLU A 315 -16.21 27.14 -7.14
CA GLU A 315 -16.61 27.95 -8.30
C GLU A 315 -16.37 29.44 -8.06
N ALA A 316 -16.77 29.95 -6.89
CA ALA A 316 -16.54 31.36 -6.55
C ALA A 316 -15.07 31.70 -6.30
N PHE A 317 -14.26 30.73 -5.87
CA PHE A 317 -12.83 30.93 -5.69
C PHE A 317 -12.10 31.07 -7.03
N GLY A 318 -12.46 30.22 -8.01
CA GLY A 318 -11.86 30.14 -9.33
C GLY A 318 -10.55 29.32 -9.33
N ASP A 319 -9.65 29.65 -10.24
CA ASP A 319 -8.45 28.84 -10.54
C ASP A 319 -7.52 28.61 -9.34
N GLY A 320 -7.51 29.49 -8.34
CA GLY A 320 -6.63 29.32 -7.18
C GLY A 320 -7.04 28.18 -6.22
N CYS A 321 -8.20 27.55 -6.43
CA CYS A 321 -8.66 26.39 -5.66
C CYS A 321 -8.60 25.12 -6.51
N TYR A 322 -8.38 23.97 -5.85
CA TYR A 322 -8.52 22.68 -6.50
C TYR A 322 -9.97 22.48 -6.97
N GLN A 323 -10.13 22.10 -8.24
CA GLN A 323 -11.41 22.24 -8.97
C GLN A 323 -12.49 21.22 -8.59
N GLN A 324 -12.19 20.28 -7.69
CA GLN A 324 -13.13 19.28 -7.20
C GLN A 324 -13.17 19.27 -5.66
N PRO A 325 -14.35 19.11 -5.03
CA PRO A 325 -14.41 18.90 -3.59
C PRO A 325 -13.60 17.66 -3.19
N ILE A 326 -12.92 17.73 -2.05
CA ILE A 326 -12.22 16.57 -1.51
C ILE A 326 -13.21 15.71 -0.71
N PHE A 327 -13.31 14.44 -1.11
CA PHE A 327 -14.19 13.45 -0.47
C PHE A 327 -13.45 12.48 0.47
N GLU A 328 -12.11 12.49 0.45
CA GLU A 328 -11.26 11.62 1.27
C GLU A 328 -10.04 12.40 1.77
N LEU A 329 -9.71 12.27 3.06
CA LEU A 329 -8.59 12.99 3.69
C LEU A 329 -7.26 12.75 2.95
N LYS A 330 -7.02 11.51 2.50
CA LYS A 330 -5.78 11.12 1.80
C LYS A 330 -5.49 11.94 0.53
N ASN A 331 -6.52 12.52 -0.08
CA ASN A 331 -6.40 13.30 -1.30
C ASN A 331 -6.04 14.77 -1.03
N ILE A 332 -6.11 15.25 0.22
CA ILE A 332 -5.81 16.65 0.58
C ILE A 332 -4.37 17.00 0.19
N SER A 333 -3.39 16.16 0.58
CA SER A 333 -1.97 16.43 0.34
C SER A 333 -1.63 16.52 -1.15
N THR A 334 -2.16 15.62 -1.97
CA THR A 334 -1.96 15.64 -3.44
C THR A 334 -2.63 16.86 -4.06
N ALA A 335 -3.84 17.21 -3.63
CA ALA A 335 -4.54 18.39 -4.16
C ALA A 335 -3.84 19.70 -3.77
N LEU A 336 -3.27 19.80 -2.56
CA LEU A 336 -2.48 20.94 -2.09
C LEU A 336 -1.12 21.09 -2.80
N GLN A 337 -0.62 20.06 -3.49
CA GLN A 337 0.54 20.18 -4.38
C GLN A 337 0.19 20.87 -5.70
N VAL A 338 -1.07 20.77 -6.14
CA VAL A 338 -1.54 21.34 -7.40
C VAL A 338 -2.03 22.78 -7.21
N ARG A 339 -2.78 23.05 -6.13
CA ARG A 339 -3.33 24.38 -5.82
C ARG A 339 -3.18 24.71 -4.34
N PRO A 340 -3.00 25.99 -3.96
CA PRO A 340 -2.80 26.38 -2.57
C PRO A 340 -4.06 26.24 -1.70
N VAL A 341 -5.23 26.07 -2.31
CA VAL A 341 -6.51 25.92 -1.60
C VAL A 341 -7.21 24.65 -2.04
N VAL A 342 -7.70 23.88 -1.06
CA VAL A 342 -8.65 22.78 -1.29
C VAL A 342 -9.91 23.03 -0.48
N CYS A 343 -11.04 22.51 -0.95
CA CYS A 343 -12.32 22.64 -0.26
C CYS A 343 -12.97 21.27 -0.08
N MET A 344 -13.64 21.07 1.06
CA MET A 344 -14.39 19.85 1.35
C MET A 344 -15.66 20.13 2.17
N GLY A 345 -16.59 19.18 2.13
CA GLY A 345 -17.78 19.14 2.98
C GLY A 345 -17.68 18.06 4.04
N GLY A 346 -18.82 17.45 4.39
CA GLY A 346 -18.90 16.25 5.23
C GLY A 346 -18.25 15.02 4.56
N LEU A 347 -17.84 14.04 5.38
CA LEU A 347 -17.20 12.80 4.91
C LEU A 347 -18.07 11.57 5.15
N GLN A 348 -18.53 11.37 6.39
CA GLN A 348 -19.25 10.16 6.80
C GLN A 348 -20.36 10.48 7.81
N PRO A 349 -21.41 9.64 7.92
CA PRO A 349 -22.40 9.75 8.99
C PRO A 349 -21.80 9.69 10.40
N GLY A 350 -22.49 10.28 11.38
CA GLY A 350 -22.05 10.28 12.78
C GLY A 350 -21.03 11.35 13.17
N GLN A 351 -20.66 12.26 12.25
CA GLN A 351 -19.74 13.36 12.56
C GLN A 351 -20.20 14.69 11.94
N SER A 352 -19.83 15.81 12.59
CA SER A 352 -20.08 17.14 12.02
C SER A 352 -18.93 17.59 11.10
N THR A 353 -19.13 18.71 10.42
CA THR A 353 -18.06 19.36 9.65
C THR A 353 -16.95 19.94 10.53
N THR A 354 -17.22 20.17 11.82
CA THR A 354 -16.17 20.53 12.79
C THR A 354 -15.22 19.36 13.03
N ALA A 355 -15.73 18.12 13.11
CA ALA A 355 -14.89 16.92 13.16
C ALA A 355 -14.09 16.71 11.89
N VAL A 356 -14.69 16.96 10.72
CA VAL A 356 -13.95 16.92 9.44
C VAL A 356 -12.79 17.92 9.42
N ALA A 357 -13.00 19.14 9.91
CA ALA A 357 -11.94 20.13 10.00
C ALA A 357 -10.84 19.74 11.00
N ALA A 358 -11.19 19.13 12.13
CA ALA A 358 -10.19 18.58 13.06
C ALA A 358 -9.39 17.44 12.41
N LEU A 359 -10.05 16.48 11.74
CA LEU A 359 -9.39 15.39 11.01
C LEU A 359 -8.48 15.91 9.90
N ALA A 360 -8.93 16.92 9.15
CA ALA A 360 -8.13 17.55 8.12
C ALA A 360 -6.90 18.24 8.71
N GLY A 361 -7.05 18.92 9.86
CA GLY A 361 -5.96 19.57 10.58
C GLY A 361 -4.89 18.59 11.04
N GLU A 362 -5.30 17.48 11.64
CA GLU A 362 -4.43 16.35 11.97
C GLU A 362 -3.73 15.81 10.72
N PHE A 363 -4.49 15.51 9.67
CA PHE A 363 -3.97 14.85 8.47
C PHE A 363 -2.87 15.66 7.76
N VAL A 364 -3.00 16.99 7.73
CA VAL A 364 -2.03 17.89 7.09
C VAL A 364 -1.00 18.48 8.05
N ASN A 365 -1.04 18.10 9.33
CA ASN A 365 -0.26 18.72 10.40
C ASN A 365 -0.36 20.27 10.36
N ALA A 366 -1.60 20.76 10.45
CA ALA A 366 -1.91 22.17 10.33
C ALA A 366 -1.35 22.99 11.50
N GLU A 367 -0.88 24.20 11.22
CA GLU A 367 -0.39 25.14 12.24
C GLU A 367 -1.51 25.59 13.19
N THR A 368 -2.73 25.73 12.65
CA THR A 368 -3.92 26.03 13.43
C THR A 368 -5.19 25.59 12.68
N VAL A 369 -6.21 25.23 13.45
CA VAL A 369 -7.58 25.01 12.95
C VAL A 369 -8.48 26.14 13.43
N ILE A 370 -9.03 26.91 12.51
CA ILE A 370 -9.91 28.05 12.83
C ILE A 370 -11.36 27.65 12.55
N PHE A 371 -12.17 27.61 13.60
CA PHE A 371 -13.59 27.29 13.53
C PHE A 371 -14.42 28.56 13.47
N GLY A 372 -14.89 28.93 12.28
CA GLY A 372 -15.88 29.99 12.11
C GLY A 372 -17.29 29.52 12.49
N THR A 373 -17.86 30.18 13.49
CA THR A 373 -19.19 29.88 14.05
C THR A 373 -20.02 31.15 14.17
N ASP A 374 -21.33 31.01 14.34
CA ASP A 374 -22.31 32.10 14.48
C ASP A 374 -22.34 32.73 15.88
N VAL A 375 -21.38 32.36 16.72
CA VAL A 375 -21.08 32.93 18.03
C VAL A 375 -19.62 33.35 18.06
N ASP A 376 -19.29 34.32 18.89
CA ASP A 376 -17.95 34.92 18.93
C ASP A 376 -16.97 34.18 19.85
N GLY A 377 -17.34 33.03 20.40
CA GLY A 377 -16.47 32.19 21.22
C GLY A 377 -17.25 31.11 21.99
N VAL A 378 -16.56 30.47 22.92
CA VAL A 378 -17.11 29.51 23.88
C VAL A 378 -17.55 30.25 25.13
N TYR A 379 -18.77 29.98 25.57
CA TYR A 379 -19.35 30.56 26.77
C TYR A 379 -19.62 29.48 27.82
N SER A 380 -19.72 29.92 29.09
CA SER A 380 -20.08 29.04 30.22
C SER A 380 -21.49 28.45 30.09
N ALA A 381 -22.38 29.10 29.36
CA ALA A 381 -23.73 28.67 29.01
C ALA A 381 -24.12 29.26 27.64
N ASP A 382 -25.23 28.83 27.04
CA ASP A 382 -25.70 29.41 25.77
C ASP A 382 -26.04 30.91 25.96
N PRO A 383 -25.29 31.84 25.36
CA PRO A 383 -25.47 33.28 25.58
C PRO A 383 -26.80 33.81 25.02
N ARG A 384 -27.49 33.03 24.19
CA ARG A 384 -28.84 33.37 23.69
C ARG A 384 -29.93 33.03 24.71
N LYS A 385 -29.63 32.18 25.69
CA LYS A 385 -30.58 31.70 26.71
C LYS A 385 -30.25 32.22 28.10
N ASP A 386 -28.96 32.34 28.43
CA ASP A 386 -28.49 32.85 29.71
C ASP A 386 -27.73 34.18 29.51
N PRO A 387 -28.29 35.32 29.93
CA PRO A 387 -27.61 36.61 29.82
C PRO A 387 -26.39 36.73 30.74
N ASN A 388 -26.21 35.83 31.73
CA ASN A 388 -25.04 35.80 32.60
C ASN A 388 -23.90 34.93 32.04
N ALA A 389 -24.07 34.34 30.84
CA ALA A 389 -23.06 33.52 30.22
C ALA A 389 -21.75 34.31 30.01
N LYS A 390 -20.65 33.77 30.56
CA LYS A 390 -19.32 34.39 30.44
C LYS A 390 -18.52 33.73 29.34
N LYS A 391 -17.91 34.54 28.49
CA LYS A 391 -17.01 34.07 27.42
C LYS A 391 -15.67 33.62 28.01
N HIS A 392 -15.13 32.53 27.48
CA HIS A 392 -13.78 32.07 27.75
C HIS A 392 -12.83 32.59 26.67
N ASP A 393 -11.73 33.26 27.04
CA ASP A 393 -10.68 33.64 26.07
C ASP A 393 -9.78 32.45 25.73
N VAL A 394 -9.52 31.59 26.73
CA VAL A 394 -8.76 30.34 26.59
C VAL A 394 -9.51 29.23 27.32
N ILE A 395 -9.59 28.04 26.71
CA ILE A 395 -10.21 26.86 27.31
C ILE A 395 -9.41 25.60 27.02
N SER A 396 -9.29 24.71 28.01
CA SER A 396 -8.66 23.40 27.83
C SER A 396 -9.60 22.41 27.15
N TYR A 397 -9.04 21.39 26.48
CA TYR A 397 -9.84 20.32 25.85
C TYR A 397 -10.78 19.64 26.85
N LYS A 398 -10.30 19.41 28.09
CA LYS A 398 -11.09 18.81 29.17
C LYS A 398 -12.25 19.71 29.60
N ALA A 399 -12.00 20.99 29.81
CA ALA A 399 -13.05 21.95 30.19
C ALA A 399 -14.08 22.12 29.06
N LEU A 400 -13.61 22.22 27.81
CA LEU A 400 -14.49 22.29 26.64
C LEU A 400 -15.34 21.02 26.50
N ARG A 401 -14.77 19.84 26.77
CA ARG A 401 -15.52 18.58 26.76
C ARG A 401 -16.64 18.61 27.80
N VAL A 402 -16.38 19.03 29.04
CA VAL A 402 -17.41 19.14 30.07
C VAL A 402 -18.56 20.06 29.64
N LEU A 403 -18.25 21.22 29.03
CA LEU A 403 -19.27 22.12 28.50
C LEU A 403 -20.08 21.50 27.36
N CYS A 404 -19.44 20.68 26.51
CA CYS A 404 -20.12 20.00 25.40
C CYS A 404 -20.88 18.73 25.81
N THR A 405 -20.56 18.10 26.96
CA THR A 405 -21.13 16.80 27.38
C THR A 405 -22.05 16.86 28.61
N GLY A 406 -22.38 18.05 29.14
CA GLY A 406 -23.37 18.18 30.21
C GLY A 406 -24.72 17.51 29.88
N GLU A 407 -25.44 17.04 30.90
CA GLU A 407 -26.61 16.13 30.83
C GLU A 407 -27.76 16.60 29.89
N ASP A 408 -27.80 17.88 29.53
CA ASP A 408 -28.80 18.46 28.61
C ASP A 408 -28.43 18.37 27.11
N ASN A 409 -27.18 18.05 26.74
CA ASN A 409 -26.65 18.26 25.38
C ASN A 409 -26.73 17.07 24.39
N ILE A 410 -27.50 16.03 24.74
CA ILE A 410 -27.56 14.77 23.96
C ILE A 410 -28.58 14.86 22.81
N LEU A 411 -29.51 15.83 22.82
CA LEU A 411 -30.57 15.98 21.81
C LEU A 411 -30.18 16.89 20.61
N PRO A 412 -30.67 16.61 19.39
CA PRO A 412 -30.53 17.50 18.25
C PRO A 412 -31.20 18.87 18.51
N GLY A 413 -30.46 19.97 18.41
CA GLY A 413 -30.99 21.34 18.52
C GLY A 413 -30.56 22.14 19.75
N GLN A 414 -29.73 21.58 20.64
CA GLN A 414 -29.12 22.33 21.76
C GLN A 414 -27.66 22.73 21.45
N TYR A 415 -27.09 23.65 22.25
CA TYR A 415 -25.82 24.38 22.03
C TYR A 415 -24.60 23.45 21.87
N ARG A 416 -24.48 22.77 20.72
CA ARG A 416 -23.30 22.01 20.30
C ARG A 416 -22.36 22.92 19.54
N LEU A 417 -21.48 23.59 20.27
CA LEU A 417 -20.29 24.23 19.69
C LEU A 417 -19.47 23.23 18.86
N MET A 418 -19.32 22.01 19.37
CA MET A 418 -18.47 20.98 18.80
C MET A 418 -18.98 19.58 19.17
N ASP A 419 -18.81 18.61 18.27
CA ASP A 419 -19.15 17.22 18.56
C ASP A 419 -18.00 16.47 19.28
N GLY A 420 -18.33 15.34 19.90
CA GLY A 420 -17.35 14.55 20.66
C GLY A 420 -16.21 13.96 19.82
N VAL A 421 -16.42 13.73 18.53
CA VAL A 421 -15.39 13.23 17.61
C VAL A 421 -14.34 14.32 17.40
N ALA A 422 -14.79 15.53 17.07
CA ALA A 422 -13.92 16.70 16.92
C ALA A 422 -13.07 16.96 18.18
N LEU A 423 -13.68 16.94 19.37
CA LEU A 423 -12.95 17.11 20.64
C LEU A 423 -11.89 16.04 20.87
N THR A 424 -12.18 14.80 20.49
CA THR A 424 -11.25 13.67 20.67
C THR A 424 -10.04 13.82 19.75
N ILE A 425 -10.24 14.27 18.51
CA ILE A 425 -9.16 14.53 17.55
C ILE A 425 -8.30 15.71 18.00
N LEU A 426 -8.93 16.82 18.38
CA LEU A 426 -8.21 18.00 18.85
C LEU A 426 -7.34 17.70 20.08
N GLN A 427 -7.87 16.90 21.00
CA GLN A 427 -7.16 16.51 22.23
C GLN A 427 -5.99 15.56 21.95
N ARG A 428 -6.17 14.52 21.13
CA ARG A 428 -5.13 13.50 20.91
C ARG A 428 -3.90 14.07 20.18
N GLU A 429 -4.12 15.00 19.26
CA GLU A 429 -3.07 15.62 18.45
C GLU A 429 -2.59 16.95 19.03
N LYS A 430 -3.19 17.42 20.14
CA LYS A 430 -2.94 18.74 20.74
C LYS A 430 -2.98 19.87 19.71
N LEU A 431 -3.92 19.77 18.75
CA LEU A 431 -4.04 20.74 17.67
C LEU A 431 -4.43 22.10 18.23
N ARG A 432 -3.63 23.12 17.92
CA ARG A 432 -3.99 24.52 18.19
C ARG A 432 -5.26 24.85 17.41
N ALA A 433 -6.31 25.24 18.12
CA ALA A 433 -7.58 25.57 17.50
C ALA A 433 -8.21 26.81 18.10
N ARG A 434 -8.96 27.56 17.29
CA ARG A 434 -9.63 28.79 17.73
C ARG A 434 -11.07 28.82 17.26
N ILE A 435 -12.00 29.11 18.16
CA ILE A 435 -13.42 29.31 17.84
C ILE A 435 -13.67 30.82 17.75
N ILE A 436 -14.19 31.28 16.63
CA ILE A 436 -14.42 32.71 16.35
C ILE A 436 -15.80 32.95 15.73
N LEU A 437 -16.24 34.20 15.78
CA LEU A 437 -17.32 34.65 14.90
C LEU A 437 -16.77 34.68 13.47
N GLY A 438 -17.46 34.00 12.56
CA GLY A 438 -17.00 33.77 11.19
C GLY A 438 -17.10 34.97 10.23
N ASN A 439 -16.41 36.07 10.52
CA ASN A 439 -16.24 37.22 9.62
C ASN A 439 -14.78 37.37 9.17
N HIS A 440 -14.55 38.17 8.13
CA HIS A 440 -13.24 38.38 7.52
C HIS A 440 -12.17 38.78 8.54
N GLU A 441 -12.45 39.79 9.36
CA GLU A 441 -11.48 40.36 10.30
C GLU A 441 -11.03 39.34 11.34
N ASN A 442 -11.96 38.54 11.86
CA ASN A 442 -11.65 37.54 12.88
C ASN A 442 -10.85 36.36 12.33
N TYR A 443 -11.08 35.95 11.09
CA TYR A 443 -10.28 34.90 10.47
C TYR A 443 -8.81 35.32 10.33
N ILE A 444 -8.56 36.53 9.83
CA ILE A 444 -7.19 37.06 9.69
C ILE A 444 -6.56 37.32 11.07
N ALA A 445 -7.31 37.90 12.02
CA ALA A 445 -6.82 38.08 13.37
C ALA A 445 -6.47 36.76 14.07
N ALA A 446 -7.29 35.71 13.87
CA ALA A 446 -7.03 34.37 14.41
C ALA A 446 -5.80 33.72 13.77
N LEU A 447 -5.61 33.90 12.45
CA LEU A 447 -4.44 33.43 11.71
C LEU A 447 -3.14 34.03 12.28
N HIS A 448 -3.16 35.32 12.62
CA HIS A 448 -2.02 36.01 13.26
C HIS A 448 -1.90 35.73 14.76
N GLY A 449 -2.73 34.85 15.32
CA GLY A 449 -2.70 34.49 16.74
C GLY A 449 -3.20 35.56 17.70
N LYS A 450 -3.85 36.63 17.20
CA LYS A 450 -4.43 37.70 18.04
C LYS A 450 -5.55 37.15 18.93
N ASN A 451 -5.85 37.87 20.02
CA ASN A 451 -6.88 37.44 20.97
C ASN A 451 -8.30 37.72 20.43
N VAL A 452 -8.77 36.84 19.55
CA VAL A 452 -10.13 36.87 18.99
C VAL A 452 -10.86 35.56 19.25
N GLY A 453 -12.06 35.66 19.80
CA GLY A 453 -12.83 34.50 20.22
C GLY A 453 -12.15 33.67 21.31
N THR A 454 -12.22 32.35 21.21
CA THR A 454 -11.70 31.44 22.23
C THR A 454 -10.59 30.57 21.65
N LEU A 455 -9.42 30.59 22.28
CA LEU A 455 -8.32 29.68 22.01
C LEU A 455 -8.54 28.36 22.75
N ILE A 456 -8.47 27.25 22.04
CA ILE A 456 -8.47 25.91 22.63
C ILE A 456 -7.00 25.48 22.74
N GLN A 457 -6.53 25.34 23.97
CA GLN A 457 -5.15 24.97 24.27
C GLN A 457 -5.10 24.18 25.58
N GLU A 458 -4.21 23.20 25.67
CA GLU A 458 -3.95 22.50 26.93
C GLU A 458 -3.29 23.48 27.91
N ASN A 459 -3.82 23.61 29.13
CA ASN A 459 -3.11 24.36 30.16
C ASN A 459 -1.92 23.49 30.58
N ASP A 460 -0.70 23.97 30.30
CA ASP A 460 0.50 23.47 30.97
C ASP A 460 0.37 23.86 32.44
N ALA A 461 -0.21 22.97 33.25
CA ALA A 461 -0.33 23.10 34.70
C ALA A 461 0.28 21.87 35.37
#